data_AF-A0A370I8H9-F1
#
_entry.id   AF-A0A370I8H9-F1
#
_cell.length_a   1.000
_cell.length_b   1.000
_cell.length_c   1.000
_cell.angle_alpha   90.00
_cell.angle_beta   90.00
_cell.angle_gamma   90.00
#
_symmetry.space_group_name_H-M   'P 1'
#
loop_
_entity.id
_entity.type
_entity.pdbx_description
1 polymer ?
#
loop_
_entity_poly.entity_id
_entity_poly.type
_entity_poly.pdbx_seq_one_letter_code
_entity_poly.pdbx_strand_id
1 'polypeptide(L)'
;MSLLRLGDDAVLDTTDGVGVIMDTRDGVYFQLNPTATLMVQIAMTCETEAEVVRQLEQRVDASPELLPAGLAEPIGQLTEHRLLARTDAR
;
A
#
# COMPACT_ATOMS: atom_id res chain seq x y z
N MET A 1 -8.24 0.28 -13.10
CA MET A 1 -7.01 0.95 -12.61
C MET A 1 -6.81 0.54 -11.17
N SER A 2 -5.59 0.19 -10.76
CA SER A 2 -5.32 -0.20 -9.36
C SER A 2 -5.57 0.96 -8.40
N LEU A 3 -6.02 0.65 -7.19
CA LEU A 3 -6.36 1.63 -6.16
C LEU A 3 -5.13 2.36 -5.64
N LEU A 4 -4.00 1.67 -5.62
CA LEU A 4 -2.68 2.22 -5.31
C LEU A 4 -1.73 1.97 -6.47
N ARG A 5 -0.89 2.96 -6.76
CA ARG A 5 0.25 2.81 -7.66
C ARG A 5 1.42 3.59 -7.10
N LEU A 6 2.59 2.95 -7.07
CA LEU A 6 3.84 3.62 -6.72
C LEU A 6 4.26 4.55 -7.85
N GLY A 7 4.89 5.67 -7.48
CA GLY A 7 5.49 6.58 -8.43
C GLY A 7 6.71 5.95 -9.10
N ASP A 8 7.18 6.56 -10.19
CA ASP A 8 8.37 6.08 -10.91
C ASP A 8 9.64 6.09 -10.04
N ASP A 9 9.63 6.91 -8.99
CA ASP A 9 10.70 7.06 -8.01
C ASP A 9 10.57 6.14 -6.78
N ALA A 10 9.59 5.22 -6.76
CA ALA A 10 9.33 4.35 -5.62
C ALA A 10 9.33 2.87 -6.04
N VAL A 11 10.20 2.08 -5.42
CA VAL A 11 10.30 0.64 -5.66
C VAL A 11 9.87 -0.11 -4.41
N LEU A 12 8.85 -0.95 -4.53
CA LEU A 12 8.49 -1.92 -3.50
C LEU A 12 9.21 -3.24 -3.76
N ASP A 13 10.03 -3.64 -2.80
CA ASP A 13 10.56 -5.00 -2.70
C ASP A 13 9.89 -5.71 -1.52
N THR A 14 9.67 -7.02 -1.63
CA THR A 14 9.03 -7.80 -0.56
C THR A 14 9.80 -9.08 -0.31
N THR A 15 10.21 -9.29 0.93
CA THR A 15 10.97 -10.46 1.39
C THR A 15 10.38 -10.97 2.70
N ASP A 16 10.12 -12.28 2.77
CA ASP A 16 9.60 -12.96 3.97
C ASP A 16 8.35 -12.31 4.60
N GLY A 17 7.45 -11.81 3.74
CA GLY A 17 6.20 -11.16 4.15
C GLY A 17 6.37 -9.72 4.63
N VAL A 18 7.59 -9.18 4.68
CA VAL A 18 7.90 -7.79 4.98
C VAL A 18 8.19 -7.05 3.67
N GLY A 19 7.63 -5.86 3.52
CA GLY A 19 7.84 -4.98 2.37
C GLY A 19 8.82 -3.87 2.72
N VAL A 20 9.66 -3.51 1.77
CA VAL A 20 10.51 -2.32 1.83
C VAL A 20 10.21 -1.47 0.62
N ILE A 21 9.82 -0.23 0.84
CA ILE A 21 9.67 0.76 -0.22
C ILE A 21 10.90 1.66 -0.21
N MET A 22 11.62 1.70 -1.33
CA MET A 22 12.76 2.57 -1.53
C MET A 22 12.33 3.80 -2.33
N ASP A 23 12.56 4.99 -1.79
CA ASP A 23 12.55 6.25 -2.54
C ASP A 23 13.88 6.42 -3.26
N THR A 24 13.88 6.33 -4.58
CA THR A 24 15.11 6.44 -5.38
C THR A 24 15.64 7.87 -5.49
N ARG A 25 14.85 8.89 -5.13
CA ARG A 25 15.29 10.30 -5.16
C ARG A 25 16.22 10.60 -4.00
N ASP A 26 15.79 10.22 -2.81
CA ASP A 26 16.46 10.56 -1.55
C ASP A 26 17.28 9.38 -0.99
N GLY A 27 17.14 8.18 -1.58
CA GLY A 27 17.80 6.96 -1.10
C GLY A 27 17.26 6.47 0.24
N VAL A 28 16.01 6.83 0.57
CA VAL A 28 15.35 6.53 1.85
C VAL A 28 14.56 5.24 1.73
N TYR A 29 14.61 4.42 2.78
CA TYR A 29 13.89 3.16 2.86
C TYR A 29 12.78 3.23 3.91
N PHE A 30 11.60 2.76 3.52
CA PHE A 30 10.43 2.64 4.37
C PHE A 30 10.12 1.16 4.55
N GLN A 31 10.27 0.67 5.78
CA GLN A 31 9.93 -0.70 6.11
C GLN A 31 8.45 -0.80 6.46
N LEU A 32 7.74 -1.66 5.75
CA LEU A 32 6.36 -2.03 6.02
C LEU A 32 6.36 -3.28 6.90
N ASN A 33 5.55 -3.27 7.95
CA ASN A 33 5.26 -4.49 8.69
C ASN A 33 4.49 -5.49 7.79
N PRO A 34 4.36 -6.78 8.16
CA PRO A 34 3.71 -7.76 7.29
C PRO A 34 2.27 -7.42 6.90
N THR A 35 1.50 -6.86 7.82
CA THR A 35 0.10 -6.45 7.55
C THR A 35 0.04 -5.29 6.57
N ALA A 36 0.85 -4.26 6.76
CA ALA A 36 0.94 -3.11 5.86
C ALA A 36 1.46 -3.50 4.47
N THR A 37 2.41 -4.44 4.42
CA THR A 37 2.93 -5.01 3.18
C THR A 37 1.80 -5.67 2.39
N LEU A 38 1.03 -6.53 3.05
CA LEU A 38 -0.10 -7.21 2.43
C LEU A 38 -1.17 -6.21 1.96
N MET A 39 -1.49 -5.20 2.78
CA MET A 39 -2.42 -4.13 2.44
C MET A 39 -1.99 -3.37 1.18
N VAL A 40 -0.73 -2.95 1.11
CA VAL A 40 -0.18 -2.24 -0.06
C VAL A 40 -0.18 -3.14 -1.30
N GLN A 41 0.24 -4.40 -1.19
CA GLN A 41 0.24 -5.35 -2.31
C GLN A 41 -1.18 -5.59 -2.86
N ILE A 42 -2.18 -5.75 -1.98
CA ILE A 42 -3.57 -5.93 -2.40
C ILE A 42 -4.11 -4.64 -3.03
N ALA A 43 -3.83 -3.47 -2.46
CA ALA A 43 -4.23 -2.18 -3.03
C ALA A 43 -3.59 -1.89 -4.40
N MET A 44 -2.39 -2.42 -4.65
CA MET A 44 -1.73 -2.34 -5.96
C MET A 44 -2.32 -3.28 -7.02
N THR A 45 -3.06 -4.31 -6.62
CA THR A 45 -3.65 -5.30 -7.54
C THR A 45 -5.15 -5.13 -7.75
N CYS A 46 -5.87 -4.60 -6.76
CA CYS A 46 -7.31 -4.38 -6.82
C CYS A 46 -7.64 -2.97 -7.31
N GLU A 47 -8.81 -2.80 -7.92
CA GLU A 47 -9.24 -1.50 -8.46
C GLU A 47 -10.09 -0.70 -7.48
N THR A 48 -10.80 -1.41 -6.60
CA THR A 48 -11.77 -0.82 -5.67
C THR A 48 -11.45 -1.15 -4.22
N GLU A 49 -11.82 -0.25 -3.32
CA GLU A 49 -11.62 -0.44 -1.88
C GLU A 49 -12.37 -1.67 -1.37
N ALA A 50 -13.57 -1.92 -1.91
CA ALA A 50 -14.36 -3.10 -1.59
C ALA A 50 -13.64 -4.42 -1.96
N GLU A 51 -12.92 -4.46 -3.08
CA GLU A 51 -12.11 -5.61 -3.45
C GLU A 51 -10.90 -5.78 -2.53
N VAL A 52 -10.26 -4.68 -2.14
CA VAL A 52 -9.14 -4.68 -1.20
C VAL A 52 -9.57 -5.26 0.14
N VAL A 53 -10.67 -4.74 0.70
CA VAL A 53 -11.23 -5.20 1.98
C VAL A 53 -11.59 -6.68 1.90
N ARG A 54 -12.31 -7.11 0.85
CA ARG A 54 -12.66 -8.52 0.66
C ARG A 54 -11.44 -9.45 0.58
N GLN A 55 -10.36 -9.01 -0.04
CA GLN A 55 -9.12 -9.79 -0.12
C GLN A 55 -8.32 -9.79 1.19
N LEU A 56 -8.42 -8.72 1.97
CA LEU A 56 -7.81 -8.60 3.29
C LEU A 56 -8.55 -9.46 4.32
N GLU A 57 -9.89 -9.49 4.30
CA GLU A 57 -10.70 -10.36 5.18
C GLU A 57 -10.33 -11.84 5.05
N GLN A 58 -9.90 -12.28 3.86
CA GLN A 58 -9.50 -13.68 3.63
C GLN A 58 -8.11 -14.02 4.21
N ARG A 59 -7.32 -13.02 4.58
CA ARG A 59 -5.89 -13.16 4.92
C ARG A 59 -5.51 -12.56 6.27
N VAL A 60 -6.30 -11.62 6.77
CA VAL A 60 -6.11 -10.90 8.02
C VAL A 60 -7.29 -11.20 8.92
N ASP A 61 -7.01 -11.65 10.14
CA ASP A 61 -8.03 -11.83 11.18
C ASP A 61 -8.33 -10.46 11.83
N ALA A 62 -9.03 -9.62 11.07
CA ALA A 62 -9.44 -8.29 11.49
C ALA A 62 -10.87 -8.00 11.02
N SER A 63 -11.58 -7.18 11.80
CA SER A 63 -12.94 -6.78 11.46
C SER A 63 -12.97 -5.99 10.15
N PRO A 64 -13.92 -6.29 9.23
CA PRO A 64 -14.13 -5.56 7.98
C PRO A 64 -14.21 -4.04 8.15
N GLU A 65 -14.78 -3.61 9.27
CA GLU A 65 -15.00 -2.20 9.61
C GLU A 65 -13.69 -1.46 9.97
N LEU A 66 -12.66 -2.18 10.41
CA LEU A 66 -11.37 -1.62 10.79
C LEU A 66 -10.35 -1.64 9.65
N LEU A 67 -10.54 -2.51 8.65
CA LEU A 67 -9.62 -2.66 7.51
C LEU A 67 -9.48 -1.37 6.68
N PRO A 68 -10.56 -0.63 6.34
CA PRO A 68 -10.45 0.67 5.66
C PRO A 68 -9.61 1.68 6.44
N ALA A 69 -9.86 1.80 7.75
CA ALA A 69 -9.13 2.74 8.60
C ALA A 69 -7.66 2.35 8.75
N GLY A 70 -7.38 1.05 8.87
CA GLY A 70 -6.01 0.51 8.90
C GLY A 70 -5.26 0.65 7.57
N LEU A 71 -5.97 0.70 6.44
CA LEU A 71 -5.40 0.96 5.13
C LEU A 71 -5.08 2.45 4.93
N ALA A 72 -5.87 3.35 5.52
CA ALA A 72 -5.68 4.79 5.38
C ALA A 72 -4.34 5.29 5.95
N GLU A 73 -3.86 4.70 7.04
CA GLU A 73 -2.58 5.07 7.66
C GLU A 73 -1.36 4.85 6.75
N PRO A 74 -1.09 3.62 6.24
CA PRO A 74 0.04 3.40 5.34
C PRO A 74 -0.10 4.18 4.04
N ILE A 75 -1.32 4.31 3.48
CA ILE A 75 -1.54 5.15 2.29
C ILE A 75 -1.22 6.62 2.57
N GLY A 76 -1.62 7.12 3.74
CA GLY A 76 -1.31 8.48 4.19
C GLY A 76 0.18 8.72 4.26
N GLN A 77 0.93 7.83 4.91
CA GLN A 77 2.39 7.92 4.99
C GLN A 77 3.05 7.89 3.60
N LEU A 78 2.64 6.99 2.71
CA LEU A 78 3.16 6.94 1.35
C LEU A 78 2.84 8.22 0.55
N THR A 79 1.70 8.83 0.81
CA THR A 79 1.30 10.11 0.20
C THR A 79 2.15 11.27 0.72
N GLU A 80 2.38 11.34 2.03
CA GLU A 80 3.21 12.36 2.68
C GLU A 80 4.65 12.33 2.15
N HIS A 81 5.19 11.12 1.96
CA HIS A 81 6.51 10.90 1.37
C HIS A 81 6.54 10.99 -0.16
N ARG A 82 5.41 11.31 -0.81
CA ARG A 82 5.30 11.44 -2.27
C ARG A 82 5.78 10.19 -3.03
N LEU A 83 5.49 9.02 -2.48
CA LEU A 83 5.86 7.71 -3.04
C LEU A 83 4.78 7.14 -3.94
N LEU A 84 3.57 7.68 -3.88
CA LEU A 84 2.47 7.30 -4.75
C LEU A 84 2.57 8.05 -6.08
N ALA A 85 2.22 7.36 -7.17
CA ALA A 85 2.03 7.99 -8.45
C ALA A 85 0.98 9.08 -8.29
N ARG A 86 1.20 10.23 -8.90
CA ARG A 86 0.13 11.22 -9.01
C ARG A 86 -1.02 10.54 -9.75
N THR A 87 -2.14 10.34 -9.06
CA THR A 87 -3.44 10.21 -9.71
C THR A 87 -3.70 11.57 -10.35
N ASP A 88 -3.16 11.75 -11.55
CA ASP A 88 -3.50 12.88 -12.39
C ASP A 88 -4.99 12.73 -12.69
N ALA A 89 -5.80 13.40 -11.86
CA ALA A 89 -7.19 13.63 -12.13
C ALA A 89 -7.26 14.31 -13.50
N ARG A 90 -7.70 13.54 -14.49
CA ARG A 90 -7.96 14.03 -15.84
C ARG A 90 -9.42 14.41 -15.97
#